data_AF-A0A7Y5M7G5-F1
#
_entry.id   AF-A0A7Y5M7G5-F1
#
_cell.length_a   1.000
_cell.length_b   1.000
_cell.length_c   1.000
_cell.angle_alpha   90.00
_cell.angle_beta   90.00
_cell.angle_gamma   90.00
#
_symmetry.space_group_name_H-M   'P 1'
#
loop_
_entity.id
_entity.type
_entity.pdbx_description
1 polymer ?
#
loop_
_entity_poly.entity_id
_entity_poly.type
_entity_poly.pdbx_seq_one_letter_code
_entity_poly.pdbx_strand_id
1 'polypeptide(L)' 'MLTIKILGSGCANCKKLEAVAREAAGNAHVQADFVKVTDMKEILAFDLLSTPGLVINDKLVSS' A
#
# COMPACT_ATOMS: atom_id res chain seq x y z
N MET A 1 -7.58 9.09 -10.26
CA MET A 1 -6.28 8.85 -9.62
C MET A 1 -6.44 7.69 -8.68
N LEU A 2 -5.51 6.73 -8.72
CA LEU A 2 -5.47 5.65 -7.74
C LEU A 2 -4.59 6.07 -6.58
N THR A 3 -5.02 5.86 -5.33
CA THR A 3 -4.15 6.10 -4.17
C THR A 3 -3.78 4.76 -3.57
N ILE A 4 -2.50 4.41 -3.66
CA ILE A 4 -1.95 3.17 -3.14
C ILE A 4 -1.18 3.48 -1.86
N LYS A 5 -1.78 3.15 -0.71
CA LYS A 5 -1.16 3.30 0.60
C LYS A 5 -0.57 1.95 1.02
N ILE A 6 0.71 1.94 1.35
CA ILE A 6 1.43 0.76 1.84
C ILE A 6 1.63 0.93 3.33
N LEU A 7 0.84 0.19 4.10
CA LEU A 7 0.82 0.17 5.55
C LEU A 7 1.84 -0.85 6.06
N GLY A 8 3.03 -0.41 6.46
CA GLY A 8 3.98 -1.36 7.03
C GLY A 8 5.31 -0.76 7.43
N SER A 9 5.94 -1.42 8.41
CA SER A 9 7.24 -1.03 9.01
C SER A 9 8.45 -1.19 8.07
N GLY A 10 8.24 -1.34 6.75
CA GLY A 10 9.31 -1.42 5.77
C GLY A 10 9.92 -2.80 5.58
N CYS A 11 9.20 -3.88 5.91
CA CYS A 11 9.64 -5.25 5.65
C CYS A 11 9.84 -5.53 4.14
N ALA A 12 10.60 -6.57 3.80
CA ALA A 12 10.97 -6.89 2.42
C ALA A 12 9.74 -7.07 1.49
N ASN A 13 8.63 -7.57 2.05
CA ASN A 13 7.37 -7.75 1.33
C ASN A 13 6.72 -6.40 0.96
N CYS A 14 6.76 -5.38 1.84
CA CYS A 14 6.28 -4.03 1.51
C CYS A 14 7.00 -3.45 0.29
N LYS A 15 8.32 -3.59 0.25
CA LYS A 15 9.15 -3.08 -0.85
C LYS A 15 8.85 -3.79 -2.17
N LYS A 16 8.69 -5.12 -2.14
CA LYS A 16 8.27 -5.89 -3.32
C LYS A 16 6.90 -5.45 -3.82
N LEU A 17 5.95 -5.28 -2.92
CA LEU A 17 4.58 -4.91 -3.25
C LEU A 17 4.51 -3.52 -3.88
N GLU A 18 5.28 -2.56 -3.37
CA GLU A 18 5.41 -1.23 -4.00
C GLU A 18 5.97 -1.32 -5.42
N ALA A 19 7.04 -2.10 -5.62
CA ALA A 19 7.67 -2.26 -6.92
C ALA A 19 6.69 -2.85 -7.95
N VAL A 20 6.00 -3.93 -7.57
CA VAL A 20 4.99 -4.58 -8.43
C VAL A 20 3.81 -3.65 -8.71
N ALA A 21 3.32 -2.93 -7.69
CA ALA A 21 2.20 -2.02 -7.87
C ALA A 21 2.57 -0.81 -8.74
N ARG A 22 3.80 -0.28 -8.62
CA ARG A 22 4.31 0.79 -9.50
C ARG A 22 4.47 0.31 -10.94
N GLU A 23 4.97 -0.90 -11.13
CA GLU A 23 5.09 -1.52 -12.46
C GLU A 23 3.70 -1.76 -13.08
N ALA A 24 2.75 -2.30 -12.30
CA ALA A 24 1.37 -2.51 -12.73
C ALA A 24 0.67 -1.18 -13.08
N ALA A 25 0.88 -0.13 -12.29
CA ALA A 25 0.34 1.21 -12.57
C ALA A 25 0.89 1.77 -13.89
N GLY A 26 2.20 1.61 -14.13
CA GLY A 26 2.84 1.99 -15.40
C GLY A 26 2.29 1.19 -16.58
N ASN A 27 2.18 -0.13 -16.45
CA ASN A 27 1.63 -0.99 -17.50
C ASN A 27 0.18 -0.67 -17.83
N ALA A 28 -0.63 -0.41 -16.81
CA ALA A 28 -2.04 -0.06 -16.98
C ALA A 28 -2.26 1.43 -17.34
N HIS A 29 -1.18 2.22 -17.52
CA HIS A 29 -1.22 3.66 -17.83
C HIS A 29 -2.09 4.45 -16.85
N VAL A 30 -2.16 3.99 -15.61
CA VAL A 30 -2.94 4.61 -14.54
C VAL A 30 -2.02 5.42 -13.64
N GLN A 31 -2.41 6.66 -13.39
CA GLN A 31 -1.74 7.50 -12.40
C GLN A 31 -2.12 7.00 -11.00
N ALA A 32 -1.13 6.42 -10.32
CA ALA A 32 -1.23 5.94 -8.95
C ALA A 32 -0.24 6.68 -8.03
N ASP A 33 -0.75 7.18 -6.90
CA ASP A 33 0.03 7.81 -5.85
C ASP A 33 0.44 6.77 -4.81
N PHE A 34 1.74 6.61 -4.58
CA PHE A 34 2.29 5.64 -3.64
C PHE A 34 2.65 6.32 -2.32
N VAL A 35 1.88 6.03 -1.28
CA VAL A 35 2.09 6.59 0.07
C VAL A 35 2.50 5.48 1.01
N LYS A 36 3.72 5.55 1.57
CA LYS A 36 4.12 4.65 2.64
C LYS A 36 3.61 5.19 3.97
N VAL A 37 2.81 4.39 4.65
CA VAL A 37 2.29 4.68 5.98
C VAL A 37 2.97 3.74 6.96
N THR A 38 3.83 4.31 7.80
CA THR A 38 4.54 3.58 8.87
C THR A 38 3.90 3.81 10.24
N ASP A 39 2.91 4.70 10.33
CA ASP A 39 2.32 5.10 11.58
C ASP A 39 1.32 4.03 12.07
N MET A 40 1.56 3.47 13.25
CA MET A 40 0.67 2.45 13.83
C MET A 40 -0.76 2.97 14.02
N LYS A 41 -0.95 4.29 14.25
CA LYS A 41 -2.30 4.84 14.43
C LYS A 41 -3.10 4.80 13.12
N GLU A 42 -2.46 5.11 12.00
CA GLU A 42 -3.11 4.99 10.69
C GLU A 42 -3.38 3.53 10.34
N ILE A 43 -2.44 2.63 10.63
CA ILE A 43 -2.59 1.17 10.42
C ILE A 43 -3.82 0.63 11.18
N LEU A 44 -3.94 0.99 12.46
CA LEU A 44 -5.09 0.61 13.30
C LEU A 44 -6.39 1.26 12.82
N ALA A 45 -6.35 2.48 12.27
CA ALA A 45 -7.53 3.13 11.69
C ALA A 45 -8.06 2.41 10.44
N PHE A 46 -7.22 1.65 9.75
CA PHE A 46 -7.60 0.77 8.64
C PHE A 46 -7.95 -0.67 9.09
N ASP A 47 -8.15 -0.89 10.40
CA ASP A 47 -8.46 -2.21 11.00
C ASP A 47 -7.41 -3.29 10.66
N LEU A 48 -6.18 -2.86 10.40
CA LEU A 48 -5.10 -3.75 10.01
C LEU A 48 -4.37 -4.25 11.26
N LEU A 49 -4.69 -5.47 11.69
CA LEU A 49 -4.05 -6.12 12.84
C LEU A 49 -2.61 -6.58 12.56
N SER A 50 -2.30 -6.87 11.30
CA SER A 50 -0.99 -7.35 10.86
C SER A 50 -0.49 -6.53 9.68
N THR A 51 0.61 -5.81 9.87
CA THR A 51 1.38 -5.27 8.75
C THR A 51 2.16 -6.40 8.09
N PRO A 52 2.23 -6.49 6.75
CA PRO A 52 2.05 -5.39 5.79
C PRO A 52 0.66 -5.31 5.12
N GLY A 53 0.02 -4.16 5.21
CA GLY A 53 -1.23 -3.85 4.53
C GLY A 53 -0.99 -3.10 3.20
N LEU A 54 -1.73 -3.47 2.17
CA LEU A 54 -1.85 -2.71 0.93
C LEU A 54 -3.26 -2.21 0.78
N VAL A 55 -3.39 -0.90 0.69
CA VAL A 55 -4.66 -0.21 0.50
C VAL A 55 -4.63 0.47 -0.85
N ILE A 56 -5.65 0.22 -1.67
CA ILE A 56 -5.82 0.85 -2.98
C ILE A 56 -7.18 1.56 -2.97
N ASN A 57 -7.21 2.88 -3.19
CA ASN A 57 -8.43 3.70 -3.11
C ASN A 57 -9.20 3.50 -1.80
N ASP A 58 -8.49 3.58 -0.67
CA ASP A 58 -9.03 3.36 0.69
C ASP A 58 -9.65 1.96 0.91
N LYS A 59 -9.39 1.01 0.01
CA LYS A 59 -9.77 -0.39 0.15
C LYS A 59 -8.55 -1.25 0.46
N LEU A 60 -8.58 -1.95 1.58
CA LEU A 60 -7.60 -2.97 1.91
C LEU A 60 -7.72 -4.13 0.92
N VAL A 61 -6.66 -4.40 0.17
CA VAL A 61 -6.59 -5.49 -0.83
C VAL A 61 -5.68 -6.63 -0.40
N SER A 62 -4.72 -6.35 0.49
CA SER A 62 -3.80 -7.34 1.03
C SER A 62 -3.42 -6.95 2.46
N SER A 63 -3.31 -7.93 3.36
CA SER A 63 -2.89 -7.80 4.75
C SER A 63 -2.00 -8.97 5.14
#